data_AF-A0A511CV53-F1
#
_entry.id   AF-A0A511CV53-F1
#
_cell.length_a   1.000
_cell.length_b   1.000
_cell.length_c   1.000
_cell.angle_alpha   90.00
_cell.angle_beta   90.00
_cell.angle_gamma   90.00
#
_symmetry.space_group_name_H-M   'P 1'
#
loop_
_entity.id
_entity.type
_entity.pdbx_description
1 polymer ?
#
loop_
_entity_poly.entity_id
_entity_poly.type
_entity_poly.pdbx_seq_one_letter_code
_entity_poly.pdbx_strand_id
1 'polypeptide(L)' 'MTSNSADDSRLTPRPRVSVEELARRKGVRPVESLDDMARDVFASDEELDEFLTFVRAERQAGLA' A
#
# COMPACT_ATOMS: atom_id res chain seq x y z
N MET A 1 30.80 6.36 22.47
CA MET A 1 29.77 5.30 22.66
C MET A 1 29.28 4.85 21.30
N THR A 2 29.83 3.75 20.78
CA THR A 2 29.34 3.12 19.55
C THR A 2 28.21 2.18 19.95
N SER A 3 26.96 2.60 19.76
CA SER A 3 25.81 1.74 20.05
C SER A 3 25.77 0.62 19.00
N ASN A 4 26.44 -0.46 19.37
CA ASN A 4 26.25 -1.85 19.00
C ASN A 4 25.31 -2.14 17.80
N SER A 5 25.88 -2.11 16.59
CA SER A 5 25.29 -2.72 15.37
C SER A 5 25.13 -4.26 15.47
N ALA A 6 25.35 -4.86 16.64
CA ALA A 6 25.26 -6.31 16.86
C ALA A 6 23.90 -6.78 17.37
N ASP A 7 22.86 -5.93 17.37
CA ASP A 7 21.50 -6.30 17.79
C ASP A 7 20.52 -6.59 16.63
N ASP A 8 20.99 -6.47 15.37
CA ASP A 8 20.18 -6.81 14.18
C ASP A 8 20.05 -8.34 13.97
N SER A 9 20.85 -9.13 14.69
CA SER A 9 20.89 -10.60 14.56
C SER A 9 19.84 -11.35 15.38
N ARG A 10 18.97 -10.66 16.14
CA ARG A 10 17.85 -11.30 16.87
C ARG A 10 16.51 -11.26 16.13
N LEU A 11 16.52 -10.97 14.83
CA LEU A 11 15.33 -11.14 13.99
C LEU A 11 15.02 -12.64 13.89
N THR A 12 14.17 -13.14 14.78
CA THR A 12 13.54 -14.45 14.65
C THR A 12 13.11 -14.63 13.19
N PRO A 13 13.46 -15.73 12.50
CA PRO A 13 13.06 -15.91 11.12
C PRO A 13 11.55 -15.75 11.06
N ARG A 14 11.07 -14.70 10.38
CA ARG A 14 9.63 -14.55 10.15
C ARG A 14 9.16 -15.85 9.49
N PRO A 15 8.11 -16.49 10.01
CA PRO A 15 7.58 -17.69 9.39
C PRO A 15 7.38 -17.40 7.90
N ARG A 16 7.96 -18.23 7.03
CA ARG A 16 7.78 -18.11 5.57
C ARG A 16 6.39 -18.61 5.24
N VAL A 17 5.41 -17.75 5.51
CA VAL A 17 4.00 -17.98 5.16
C VAL A 17 3.85 -17.70 3.67
N SER A 18 3.19 -18.60 2.93
CA SER A 18 2.94 -18.37 1.51
C SER A 18 1.98 -17.18 1.31
N VAL A 19 2.01 -16.57 0.13
CA VAL A 19 1.11 -15.45 -0.20
C VAL A 19 -0.34 -15.90 -0.13
N GLU A 20 -0.64 -17.13 -0.56
CA GLU A 20 -1.98 -17.74 -0.51
C GLU A 20 -2.46 -17.92 0.93
N GLU A 21 -1.58 -18.36 1.83
CA GLU A 21 -1.88 -18.51 3.25
C GLU A 21 -2.13 -17.14 3.91
N LEU A 22 -1.35 -16.12 3.54
CA LEU A 22 -1.59 -14.74 4.00
C LEU A 22 -2.92 -14.19 3.47
N ALA A 23 -3.23 -14.43 2.19
CA ALA A 23 -4.46 -14.01 1.57
C ALA A 23 -5.68 -14.64 2.26
N ARG A 24 -5.63 -15.96 2.50
CA ARG A 24 -6.66 -16.70 3.23
C ARG A 24 -6.87 -16.15 4.64
N ARG A 25 -5.79 -15.90 5.40
CA ARG A 25 -5.88 -15.33 6.75
C ARG A 25 -6.47 -13.93 6.79
N LYS A 26 -6.18 -13.11 5.78
CA LYS A 26 -6.72 -11.75 5.65
C LYS A 26 -8.09 -11.70 4.98
N GLY A 27 -8.62 -12.83 4.52
CA GLY A 27 -9.89 -12.90 3.79
C GLY A 27 -9.87 -12.13 2.47
N VAL A 28 -8.70 -11.94 1.87
CA VAL A 28 -8.54 -11.20 0.61
C VAL A 28 -8.38 -12.18 -0.54
N ARG A 29 -8.83 -11.75 -1.72
CA ARG A 29 -8.68 -12.50 -2.97
C ARG A 29 -7.91 -11.66 -3.99
N PRO A 30 -7.18 -12.29 -4.92
CA PRO A 30 -6.62 -11.58 -6.07
C PRO A 30 -7.71 -10.83 -6.84
N VAL A 31 -7.32 -9.70 -7.44
CA VAL A 31 -8.19 -8.94 -8.34
C VAL A 31 -8.15 -9.62 -9.70
N GLU A 32 -9.29 -10.10 -10.21
CA GLU A 32 -9.37 -10.82 -11.49
C GLU A 32 -9.77 -9.90 -12.65
N SER A 33 -10.40 -8.76 -12.34
CA SER A 33 -10.87 -7.77 -13.32
C SER A 33 -10.82 -6.34 -12.78
N LEU A 34 -10.98 -5.36 -13.67
CA LEU A 34 -11.14 -3.95 -13.26
C LEU A 34 -12.43 -3.74 -12.47
N ASP A 35 -13.49 -4.48 -12.80
CA ASP A 35 -14.76 -4.41 -12.08
C ASP A 35 -14.62 -4.90 -10.63
N ASP A 36 -13.80 -5.92 -10.38
CA ASP A 36 -13.47 -6.36 -9.01
C ASP A 36 -12.71 -5.31 -8.19
N MET A 37 -12.02 -4.41 -8.89
CA MET A 37 -11.25 -3.32 -8.30
C MET A 37 -12.12 -2.08 -8.04
N ALA A 38 -13.29 -1.97 -8.67
CA ALA A 38 -14.19 -0.85 -8.50
C ALA A 38 -14.67 -0.77 -7.04
N ARG A 39 -14.50 0.41 -6.44
CA ARG A 39 -14.87 0.73 -5.07
C ARG A 39 -15.43 2.14 -5.04
N ASP A 40 -16.43 2.35 -4.21
CA ASP A 40 -16.92 3.68 -3.88
C ASP A 40 -15.96 4.31 -2.86
N VAL A 41 -14.88 4.91 -3.36
CA VAL A 41 -13.78 5.44 -2.53
C VAL A 41 -13.99 6.91 -2.19
N PHE A 42 -14.61 7.67 -3.11
CA PHE A 42 -14.87 9.09 -2.96
C PHE A 42 -16.35 9.28 -2.63
N ALA A 43 -16.63 10.11 -1.63
CA ALA A 43 -18.00 10.40 -1.22
C ALA A 43 -18.76 11.28 -2.21
N SER A 44 -18.03 12.00 -3.09
CA SER A 44 -18.61 12.79 -4.18
C SER A 44 -17.62 13.03 -5.32
N ASP A 45 -18.14 13.50 -6.46
CA ASP A 45 -17.32 13.88 -7.61
C ASP A 45 -16.42 15.09 -7.28
N GLU A 46 -16.87 16.00 -6.42
CA GLU A 46 -16.04 17.12 -5.95
C GLU A 46 -14.81 16.65 -5.16
N GLU A 47 -14.94 15.63 -4.31
CA GLU A 47 -13.78 15.05 -3.59
C GLU A 47 -12.78 14.44 -4.56
N LEU A 48 -13.26 13.76 -5.60
CA LEU A 48 -12.43 13.21 -6.67
C LEU A 48 -11.68 14.34 -7.41
N ASP A 49 -12.36 15.44 -7.75
CA ASP A 49 -11.75 16.59 -8.45
C ASP A 49 -10.67 17.28 -7.61
N GLU A 50 -10.89 17.44 -6.30
CA GLU A 50 -9.91 17.96 -5.36
C GLU A 50 -8.65 17.07 -5.31
N PHE A 51 -8.84 15.75 -5.20
CA PHE A 51 -7.75 14.79 -5.21
C PHE A 51 -6.94 14.83 -6.51
N LEU A 52 -7.62 14.87 -7.67
CA LEU A 52 -6.96 14.95 -8.97
C LEU A 52 -6.17 16.25 -9.13
N THR A 53 -6.69 17.36 -8.63
CA THR A 53 -6.00 18.66 -8.62
C THR A 53 -4.72 18.59 -7.80
N PHE A 54 -4.79 18.03 -6.59
CA PHE A 54 -3.64 17.81 -5.72
C PHE A 54 -2.56 16.94 -6.39
N VAL A 55 -2.92 15.77 -6.92
CA VAL A 55 -1.97 14.84 -7.56
C VAL A 55 -1.26 15.50 -8.76
N ARG A 56 -1.99 16.29 -9.56
CA ARG A 56 -1.40 17.02 -10.69
C ARG A 56 -0.40 18.08 -10.23
N ALA A 57 -0.72 18.82 -9.17
CA ALA A 57 0.18 19.82 -8.61
C ALA A 57 1.48 19.19 -8.09
N GLU A 58 1.40 18.10 -7.33
CA GLU A 58 2.56 17.37 -6.82
C GLU A 58 3.42 16.81 -7.95
N ARG A 59 2.79 16.23 -8.97
CA ARG A 59 3.51 15.73 -10.15
C ARG A 59 4.26 16.86 -10.86
N GLN A 60 3.63 18.02 -11.00
CA GLN A 60 4.26 19.17 -11.66
C GLN A 60 5.41 19.74 -10.82
N ALA A 61 5.27 19.78 -9.50
CA ALA A 61 6.31 20.24 -8.58
C ALA A 61 7.55 19.33 -8.60
N GLY A 62 7.37 18.01 -8.75
CA GLY A 62 8.49 17.06 -8.87
C GLY A 62 9.17 17.03 -10.24
N LEU A 63 8.63 17.75 -11.24
CA LEU A 63 9.21 17.90 -12.57
C LEU A 63 9.94 19.25 -12.77
N ALA A 64 9.84 20.15 -11.78
CA ALA A 64 10.51 21.44 -11.75
C ALA A 64 11.85 21.35 -11.00
#